data_AF-A0A3D2UBT2-F1
#
_entry.id   AF-A0A3D2UBT2-F1
#
_cell.length_a   1.000
_cell.length_b   1.000
_cell.length_c   1.000
_cell.angle_alpha   90.00
_cell.angle_beta   90.00
_cell.angle_gamma   90.00
#
_symmetry.space_group_name_H-M   'P 1'
#
loop_
_entity.id
_entity.type
_entity.pdbx_description
1 polymer ?
#
loop_
_entity_poly.entity_id
_entity_poly.type
_entity_poly.pdbx_seq_one_letter_code
_entity_poly.pdbx_strand_id
1 'polypeptide(L)'
;MQLTPEEVQTGKDNFNEALAATRGGDPVFEDAVGLSRRSFIKGAAGATAGLGALYFGYEALKGDPVRVGFIGTGDEGSVLLTEHPPAYMDIVAIADLRPTNRQRAFTGDGNPRRVGLNKKLGRKKASKIAVYEDHKQLIADPNVEAI
;
A
#
# COMPACT_ATOMS: atom_id res chain seq x y z
N MET A 1 30.72 25.37 -21.47
CA MET A 1 31.15 24.27 -22.35
C MET A 1 29.93 23.47 -22.73
N GLN A 2 29.65 23.30 -24.02
CA GLN A 2 28.63 22.38 -24.52
C GLN A 2 29.36 21.09 -24.90
N LEU A 3 29.11 20.03 -24.14
CA LEU A 3 29.65 18.71 -24.45
C LEU A 3 28.91 18.14 -25.66
N THR A 4 29.64 17.45 -26.52
CA THR A 4 29.06 16.68 -27.62
C THR A 4 28.27 15.48 -27.08
N PRO A 5 27.29 14.95 -27.84
CA PRO A 5 26.55 13.76 -27.44
C PRO A 5 27.45 12.56 -27.12
N GLU A 6 28.56 12.42 -27.85
CA GLU A 6 29.55 11.36 -27.71
C GLU A 6 30.34 11.49 -26.42
N GLU A 7 30.76 12.70 -26.04
CA GLU A 7 31.44 12.96 -24.77
C GLU A 7 30.52 12.73 -23.58
N VAL A 8 29.23 13.07 -23.71
CA VAL A 8 28.22 12.79 -22.68
C VAL A 8 28.01 11.28 -22.52
N GLN A 9 28.04 10.52 -23.63
CA GLN A 9 27.88 9.08 -23.59
C GLN A 9 29.11 8.41 -22.96
N THR A 10 30.30 8.78 -23.42
CA THR A 10 31.59 8.32 -22.89
C THR A 10 31.70 8.59 -21.38
N GLY A 11 31.27 9.77 -20.92
CA GLY A 11 31.26 10.11 -19.50
C GLY A 11 30.33 9.24 -18.65
N LYS A 12 29.18 8.81 -19.19
CA LYS A 12 28.27 7.88 -18.49
C LYS A 12 28.84 6.47 -18.43
N ASP A 13 29.43 6.01 -19.52
CA ASP A 13 29.98 4.66 -19.62
C ASP A 13 31.13 4.50 -18.63
N ASN A 14 32.04 5.48 -18.58
CA ASN A 14 33.13 5.53 -17.60
C ASN A 14 32.64 5.55 -16.14
N PHE A 15 31.56 6.30 -15.86
CA PHE A 15 30.99 6.36 -14.51
C PHE A 15 30.39 5.02 -14.07
N ASN A 16 29.65 4.36 -14.97
CA ASN A 16 29.02 3.06 -14.70
C ASN A 16 30.08 1.96 -14.54
N GLU A 17 31.13 1.98 -15.36
CA GLU A 17 32.26 1.05 -15.27
C GLU A 17 33.03 1.21 -13.95
N ALA A 18 33.31 2.44 -13.53
CA ALA A 18 33.96 2.71 -12.25
C ALA A 18 33.13 2.26 -11.05
N LEU A 19 31.80 2.40 -11.12
CA LEU A 19 30.87 1.92 -10.09
C LEU A 19 30.86 0.39 -10.00
N ALA A 20 30.81 -0.29 -11.16
CA ALA A 20 30.90 -1.74 -11.23
C ALA A 20 32.24 -2.27 -10.67
N ALA A 21 33.35 -1.58 -10.97
CA ALA A 21 34.68 -1.93 -10.48
C ALA A 21 34.84 -1.84 -8.95
N THR A 22 34.03 -1.02 -8.25
CA THR A 22 34.12 -0.91 -6.78
C THR A 22 33.54 -2.10 -6.00
N ARG A 23 32.74 -3.00 -6.63
CA ARG A 23 32.10 -4.15 -5.98
C ARG A 23 31.90 -5.38 -6.89
N GLY A 24 32.84 -5.64 -7.80
CA GLY A 24 32.78 -6.81 -8.69
C GLY A 24 32.69 -8.13 -7.91
N GLY A 25 31.73 -8.98 -8.27
CA GLY A 25 31.49 -10.29 -7.66
C GLY A 25 30.30 -10.40 -6.68
N ASP A 26 29.55 -9.31 -6.42
CA ASP A 26 28.27 -9.36 -5.70
C ASP A 26 27.11 -9.36 -6.72
N PRO A 27 26.46 -10.51 -6.97
CA PRO A 27 25.42 -10.62 -8.00
C PRO A 27 24.20 -9.73 -7.74
N VAL A 28 23.92 -9.39 -6.47
CA VAL A 28 22.82 -8.46 -6.12
C VAL A 28 23.20 -7.02 -6.49
N PHE A 29 24.48 -6.69 -6.35
CA PHE A 29 24.98 -5.37 -6.68
C PHE A 29 25.20 -5.20 -8.19
N GLU A 30 25.68 -6.22 -8.90
CA GLU A 30 25.83 -6.18 -10.36
C GLU A 30 24.48 -6.01 -11.08
N ASP A 31 23.43 -6.69 -10.61
CA ASP A 31 22.06 -6.54 -11.14
C ASP A 31 21.47 -5.14 -10.80
N ALA A 32 21.82 -4.58 -9.63
CA ALA A 32 21.43 -3.23 -9.23
C ALA A 32 22.20 -2.10 -9.93
N VAL A 33 23.46 -2.31 -10.33
CA VAL A 33 24.27 -1.33 -11.08
C VAL A 33 23.79 -1.22 -12.54
N GLY A 34 23.22 -2.30 -13.10
CA GLY A 34 22.49 -2.26 -14.37
C GLY A 34 21.28 -1.30 -14.35
N LEU A 35 20.73 -1.01 -13.17
CA LEU A 35 19.63 -0.09 -12.95
C LEU A 35 20.05 1.05 -12.00
N SER A 36 20.84 2.01 -12.49
CA SER A 36 21.13 3.23 -11.71
C SER A 36 19.83 3.84 -11.14
N ARG A 37 19.84 4.43 -9.94
CA ARG A 37 18.66 5.10 -9.34
C ARG A 37 17.96 6.05 -10.31
N ARG A 38 18.72 6.69 -11.21
CA ARG A 38 18.21 7.57 -12.27
C ARG A 38 17.56 6.80 -13.41
N SER A 39 18.12 5.65 -13.80
CA SER A 39 17.52 4.72 -14.77
C SER A 39 16.24 4.11 -14.21
N PHE A 40 16.21 3.76 -12.93
CA PHE A 40 15.00 3.33 -12.23
C PHE A 40 13.93 4.43 -12.23
N ILE A 41 14.26 5.67 -11.88
CA ILE A 41 13.30 6.79 -11.90
C ILE A 41 12.81 7.09 -13.33
N LYS A 42 13.68 7.02 -14.35
CA LYS A 42 13.30 7.21 -15.75
C LYS A 42 12.43 6.06 -16.29
N GLY A 43 12.75 4.82 -15.92
CA GLY A 43 11.94 3.65 -16.23
C GLY A 43 10.60 3.70 -15.48
N ALA A 44 10.60 4.21 -14.25
CA ALA A 44 9.40 4.39 -13.44
C ALA A 44 8.47 5.49 -13.95
N ALA A 45 9.01 6.51 -14.62
CA ALA A 45 8.20 7.49 -15.33
C ALA A 45 7.46 6.88 -16.54
N GLY A 46 7.90 5.72 -17.04
CA GLY A 46 7.29 5.00 -18.16
C GLY A 46 6.48 3.76 -17.77
N ALA A 47 6.75 3.14 -16.62
CA ALA A 47 6.06 1.93 -16.19
C ALA A 47 4.94 2.24 -15.16
N THR A 48 3.83 1.56 -15.35
CA THR A 48 2.58 1.64 -14.59
C THR A 48 2.75 1.19 -13.13
N ALA A 49 1.69 1.37 -12.33
CA ALA A 49 1.60 0.92 -10.94
C ALA A 49 2.23 -0.48 -10.72
N GLY A 50 3.10 -0.61 -9.72
CA GLY A 50 3.74 -1.88 -9.35
C GLY A 50 5.28 -1.90 -9.34
N LEU A 51 5.96 -0.89 -9.89
CA LEU A 51 7.45 -0.82 -9.87
C LEU A 51 8.06 -0.88 -8.48
N GLY A 52 7.44 -0.21 -7.50
CA GLY A 52 7.91 -0.28 -6.11
C GLY A 52 7.80 -1.71 -5.56
N ALA A 53 6.68 -2.39 -5.84
CA ALA A 53 6.50 -3.78 -5.44
C ALA A 53 7.57 -4.69 -6.09
N LEU A 54 7.83 -4.53 -7.40
CA LEU A 54 8.89 -5.27 -8.08
C LEU A 54 10.28 -4.99 -7.49
N TYR A 55 10.62 -3.72 -7.23
CA TYR A 55 11.91 -3.33 -6.66
C TYR A 55 12.15 -3.92 -5.26
N PHE A 56 11.13 -3.93 -4.42
CA PHE A 56 11.22 -4.50 -3.06
C PHE A 56 10.94 -6.00 -3.02
N GLY A 57 10.71 -6.66 -4.17
CA GLY A 57 10.40 -8.08 -4.24
C GLY A 57 9.06 -8.46 -3.60
N TYR A 58 8.11 -7.53 -3.51
CA TYR A 58 6.77 -7.79 -3.01
C TYR A 58 5.94 -8.55 -4.05
N GLU A 59 5.31 -9.62 -3.59
CA GLU A 59 4.34 -10.39 -4.36
C GLU A 59 2.92 -10.12 -3.87
N ALA A 60 1.93 -10.51 -4.67
CA ALA A 60 0.55 -10.54 -4.20
C ALA A 60 0.41 -11.47 -2.99
N LEU A 61 -0.49 -11.13 -2.06
CA LEU A 61 -0.75 -11.95 -0.89
C LEU A 61 -1.17 -13.37 -1.30
N LYS A 62 -0.50 -14.36 -0.73
CA LYS A 62 -0.83 -15.78 -0.92
C LYS A 62 -1.64 -16.25 0.29
N GLY A 63 -2.86 -16.71 0.05
CA GLY A 63 -3.78 -17.15 1.09
C GLY A 63 -4.91 -16.15 1.36
N ASP A 64 -5.43 -16.18 2.59
CA ASP A 64 -6.56 -15.34 2.99
C ASP A 64 -6.11 -13.90 3.31
N PRO A 65 -6.96 -12.88 3.01
CA PRO A 65 -6.71 -11.51 3.43
C PRO A 65 -6.54 -11.39 4.95
N VAL A 66 -5.66 -10.49 5.39
CA VAL A 66 -5.42 -10.24 6.81
C VAL A 66 -6.68 -9.71 7.47
N ARG A 67 -7.06 -10.28 8.61
CA ARG A 67 -8.23 -9.84 9.38
C ARG A 67 -7.90 -8.55 10.12
N VAL A 68 -8.49 -7.44 9.69
CA VAL A 68 -8.17 -6.10 10.21
C VAL A 68 -9.30 -5.49 11.00
N GLY A 69 -8.94 -4.74 12.04
CA GLY A 69 -9.85 -3.95 12.86
C GLY A 69 -9.59 -2.46 12.72
N PHE A 70 -10.62 -1.65 12.41
CA PHE A 70 -10.45 -0.20 12.24
C PHE A 70 -10.80 0.55 13.53
N ILE A 71 -9.86 1.34 14.05
CA ILE A 71 -10.09 2.23 15.20
C ILE A 71 -10.28 3.67 14.72
N GLY A 72 -11.44 4.25 15.03
CA GLY A 72 -11.87 5.56 14.57
C GLY A 72 -12.50 5.48 13.18
N THR A 73 -13.83 5.60 13.10
CA THR A 73 -14.60 5.57 11.86
C THR A 73 -15.28 6.91 11.59
N GLY A 74 -14.59 8.00 11.93
CA GLY A 74 -14.94 9.37 11.55
C GLY A 74 -14.71 9.62 10.06
N ASP A 75 -14.42 10.87 9.68
CA ASP A 75 -14.33 11.25 8.26
C ASP A 75 -13.15 10.57 7.55
N GLU A 76 -11.94 10.66 8.09
CA GLU A 76 -10.74 9.98 7.55
C GLU A 76 -10.89 8.46 7.62
N GLY A 77 -11.31 7.93 8.77
CA GLY A 77 -11.54 6.48 8.94
C GLY A 77 -12.53 5.92 7.92
N SER A 78 -13.62 6.64 7.63
CA SER A 78 -14.60 6.24 6.61
C SER A 78 -14.05 6.29 5.18
N VAL A 79 -13.09 7.17 4.89
CA VAL A 79 -12.36 7.17 3.61
C VAL A 79 -11.48 5.92 3.54
N LEU A 80 -10.72 5.61 4.58
CA LEU A 80 -9.87 4.42 4.61
C LEU A 80 -10.68 3.12 4.53
N LEU A 81 -11.83 3.04 5.21
CA LEU A 81 -12.78 1.94 5.06
C LEU A 81 -13.30 1.81 3.62
N THR A 82 -13.44 2.92 2.88
CA THR A 82 -13.86 2.89 1.48
C THR A 82 -12.73 2.43 0.57
N GLU A 83 -11.51 2.89 0.81
CA GLU A 83 -10.33 2.66 -0.03
C GLU A 83 -9.57 1.36 0.29
N HIS A 84 -9.90 0.68 1.40
CA HIS A 84 -9.20 -0.55 1.76
C HIS A 84 -9.24 -1.59 0.61
N PRO A 85 -8.13 -2.30 0.36
CA PRO A 85 -8.04 -3.29 -0.69
C PRO A 85 -8.58 -4.66 -0.19
N PRO A 86 -9.75 -5.13 -0.64
CA PRO A 86 -10.36 -6.36 -0.09
C PRO A 86 -9.60 -7.64 -0.43
N ALA A 87 -8.65 -7.56 -1.38
CA ALA A 87 -7.76 -8.66 -1.73
C ALA A 87 -6.63 -8.88 -0.70
N TYR A 88 -6.39 -7.90 0.18
CA TYR A 88 -5.30 -7.95 1.17
C TYR A 88 -5.82 -7.78 2.61
N MET A 89 -6.98 -7.12 2.77
CA MET A 89 -7.57 -6.83 4.08
C MET A 89 -9.02 -7.32 4.13
N ASP A 90 -9.33 -8.15 5.12
CA ASP A 90 -10.70 -8.50 5.51
C ASP A 90 -11.08 -7.72 6.77
N ILE A 91 -11.98 -6.75 6.64
CA ILE A 91 -12.43 -5.96 7.79
C ILE A 91 -13.33 -6.85 8.64
N VAL A 92 -12.88 -7.19 9.85
CA VAL A 92 -13.60 -8.04 10.80
C VAL A 92 -14.18 -7.25 11.98
N ALA A 93 -13.62 -6.08 12.28
CA ALA A 93 -14.05 -5.25 13.41
C ALA A 93 -13.92 -3.75 13.13
N ILE A 94 -14.77 -2.94 13.77
CA ILE A 94 -14.59 -1.49 13.88
C ILE A 94 -14.79 -1.04 15.34
N ALA A 95 -14.13 0.04 15.72
CA ALA A 95 -14.35 0.73 16.99
C ALA A 95 -14.39 2.24 16.79
N ASP A 96 -15.35 2.91 17.38
CA ASP A 96 -15.39 4.38 17.45
C ASP A 96 -16.18 4.78 18.70
N LEU A 97 -15.76 5.82 19.43
CA LEU A 97 -16.49 6.29 20.62
C LEU A 97 -17.88 6.84 20.26
N ARG A 98 -18.04 7.45 19.09
CA ARG A 98 -19.27 8.15 18.68
C ARG A 98 -20.24 7.17 18.01
N PRO A 99 -21.46 6.98 18.54
CA PRO A 99 -22.44 6.07 17.94
C PRO A 99 -22.77 6.40 16.47
N THR A 100 -22.81 7.68 16.12
CA THR A 100 -23.09 8.15 14.76
C THR A 100 -21.99 7.78 13.76
N ASN A 101 -20.73 7.75 14.20
CA ASN A 101 -19.61 7.30 13.36
C ASN A 101 -19.68 5.80 13.11
N ARG A 102 -20.03 5.01 14.14
CA ARG A 102 -20.25 3.55 14.00
C ARG A 102 -21.34 3.28 12.96
N GLN A 103 -22.45 4.04 12.98
CA GLN A 103 -23.52 3.90 11.99
C GLN A 103 -23.08 4.32 10.57
N ARG A 104 -22.45 5.50 10.44
CA ARG A 104 -21.96 6.02 9.14
C ARG A 104 -20.89 5.12 8.52
N ALA A 105 -20.09 4.41 9.32
CA ALA A 105 -19.15 3.40 8.81
C ALA A 105 -19.85 2.36 7.94
N PHE A 106 -21.10 1.99 8.27
CA PHE A 106 -21.88 1.03 7.49
C PHE A 106 -22.72 1.66 6.39
N THR A 107 -23.37 2.78 6.65
CA THR A 107 -24.35 3.38 5.73
C THR A 107 -23.74 4.40 4.76
N GLY A 108 -22.56 4.91 5.06
CA GLY A 108 -22.03 6.11 4.44
C GLY A 108 -22.78 7.37 4.88
N ASP A 109 -22.41 8.50 4.28
CA ASP A 109 -22.98 9.82 4.59
C ASP A 109 -23.34 10.65 3.34
N GLY A 110 -23.45 9.99 2.19
CA GLY A 110 -23.71 10.64 0.90
C GLY A 110 -22.46 11.18 0.21
N ASN A 111 -21.29 11.19 0.86
CA ASN A 111 -20.03 11.51 0.20
C ASN A 111 -19.57 10.32 -0.66
N PRO A 112 -19.18 10.54 -1.94
CA PRO A 112 -18.72 9.46 -2.82
C PRO A 112 -17.45 8.76 -2.34
N ARG A 113 -16.66 9.37 -1.43
CA ARG A 113 -15.47 8.78 -0.81
C ARG A 113 -15.73 8.11 0.54
N ARG A 114 -16.94 8.19 1.07
CA ARG A 114 -17.35 7.58 2.35
C ARG A 114 -18.64 6.79 2.13
N VAL A 115 -18.52 5.75 1.32
CA VAL A 115 -19.67 5.03 0.74
C VAL A 115 -20.36 4.08 1.72
N GLY A 116 -19.69 3.76 2.83
CA GLY A 116 -20.14 2.81 3.84
C GLY A 116 -19.88 1.35 3.46
N LEU A 117 -19.60 0.53 4.48
CA LEU A 117 -19.27 -0.89 4.34
C LEU A 117 -20.39 -1.69 3.67
N ASN A 118 -21.66 -1.31 3.86
CA ASN A 118 -22.78 -1.99 3.19
C ASN A 118 -22.69 -1.89 1.66
N LYS A 119 -22.25 -0.73 1.15
CA LYS A 119 -22.09 -0.51 -0.29
C LYS A 119 -20.77 -1.08 -0.80
N LYS A 120 -19.67 -0.93 -0.03
CA LYS A 120 -18.34 -1.42 -0.41
C LYS A 120 -18.23 -2.94 -0.41
N LEU A 121 -18.75 -3.62 0.61
CA LEU A 121 -18.57 -5.06 0.84
C LEU A 121 -19.84 -5.88 0.62
N GLY A 122 -21.00 -5.23 0.50
CA GLY A 122 -22.30 -5.88 0.50
C GLY A 122 -22.81 -6.15 1.92
N ARG A 123 -24.12 -5.97 2.11
CA ARG A 123 -24.79 -6.04 3.43
C ARG A 123 -24.53 -7.36 4.19
N LYS A 124 -24.49 -8.49 3.48
CA LYS A 124 -24.25 -9.83 4.07
C LYS A 124 -22.85 -9.97 4.68
N LYS A 125 -21.84 -9.35 4.06
CA LYS A 125 -20.46 -9.36 4.58
C LYS A 125 -20.35 -8.33 5.71
N ALA A 126 -20.84 -7.12 5.46
CA ALA A 126 -20.82 -6.03 6.43
C ALA A 126 -21.54 -6.37 7.75
N SER A 127 -22.64 -7.14 7.70
CA SER A 127 -23.38 -7.55 8.91
C SER A 127 -22.62 -8.49 9.84
N LYS A 128 -21.47 -9.03 9.41
CA LYS A 128 -20.62 -9.90 10.24
C LYS A 128 -19.49 -9.13 10.95
N ILE A 129 -19.31 -7.86 10.62
CA ILE A 129 -18.25 -7.03 11.20
C ILE A 129 -18.63 -6.70 12.64
N ALA A 130 -17.74 -7.03 13.58
CA ALA A 130 -17.92 -6.71 14.99
C ALA A 130 -17.83 -5.19 15.20
N VAL A 131 -18.67 -4.66 16.10
CA VAL A 131 -18.74 -3.22 16.38
C VAL A 131 -18.50 -2.99 17.86
N TYR A 132 -17.46 -2.25 18.16
CA TYR A 132 -17.05 -1.93 19.52
C TYR A 132 -17.20 -0.44 19.82
N GLU A 133 -17.48 -0.12 21.08
CA GLU A 133 -17.53 1.26 21.55
C GLU A 133 -16.18 1.71 22.11
N ASP A 134 -15.36 0.76 22.55
CA ASP A 134 -14.01 0.97 23.06
C ASP A 134 -13.00 0.23 22.18
N HIS A 135 -12.00 0.97 21.69
CA HIS A 135 -10.86 0.43 20.97
C HIS A 135 -10.13 -0.70 21.71
N LYS A 136 -10.12 -0.69 23.05
CA LYS A 136 -9.49 -1.77 23.84
C LYS A 136 -10.19 -3.11 23.65
N GLN A 137 -11.51 -3.10 23.45
CA GLN A 137 -12.28 -4.32 23.18
C GLN A 137 -11.92 -4.88 21.80
N LEU A 138 -11.75 -4.00 20.80
CA LEU A 138 -11.32 -4.39 19.46
C LEU A 138 -9.90 -4.97 19.48
N ILE A 139 -8.96 -4.32 20.18
CA ILE A 139 -7.57 -4.80 20.32
C ILE A 139 -7.52 -6.17 21.03
N ALA A 140 -8.46 -6.43 21.94
CA ALA A 140 -8.56 -7.69 22.65
C ALA A 140 -9.28 -8.80 21.86
N ASP A 141 -9.87 -8.51 20.70
CA ASP A 141 -10.56 -9.50 19.88
C ASP A 141 -9.53 -10.44 19.21
N PRO A 142 -9.52 -11.74 19.54
CA PRO A 142 -8.57 -12.69 18.95
C PRO A 142 -8.81 -12.92 17.45
N ASN A 143 -9.91 -12.41 16.89
CA ASN A 143 -10.16 -12.45 15.45
C ASN A 143 -9.46 -11.32 14.68
N VAL A 144 -8.92 -10.31 15.36
CA VAL A 144 -8.21 -9.19 14.75
C VAL A 144 -6.70 -9.48 14.73
N GLU A 145 -6.11 -9.41 13.54
CA GLU A 145 -4.68 -9.67 13.30
C GLU A 145 -3.88 -8.37 13.14
N ALA A 146 -4.51 -7.31 12.67
CA ALA A 146 -3.90 -5.98 12.52
C ALA A 146 -4.91 -4.84 12.73
N ILE A 147 -4.39 -3.64 13.01
CA ILE A 147 -5.15 -2.39 13.19
C ILE A 147 -4.83 -1.41 12.06
#